data_AF-A0A369AD64-F1
#
_entry.id   AF-A0A369AD64-F1
#
_cell.length_a   1.000
_cell.length_b   1.000
_cell.length_c   1.000
_cell.angle_alpha   90.00
_cell.angle_beta   90.00
_cell.angle_gamma   90.00
#
_symmetry.space_group_name_H-M   'P 1'
#
loop_
_entity.id
_entity.type
_entity.pdbx_description
1 polymer ?
#
loop_
_entity_poly.entity_id
_entity_poly.type
_entity_poly.pdbx_seq_one_letter_code
_entity_poly.pdbx_strand_id
1 'polypeptide(L)'
;MNCVKSVISVIPLILIGCSNPDRVNDKTLEDKIARELLCIASSERFMLYDEAQKHLKHLQDARSHYWDVNGKELDLKVRVLLAREHISIIPKEYAAQLLMEECKTKVPKLSYESIR
;
A
#
# COMPACT_ATOMS: atom_id res chain seq x y z
N MET A 1 17.66 3.73 -36.65
CA MET A 1 17.69 2.85 -35.46
C MET A 1 16.64 3.37 -34.49
N ASN A 2 15.58 2.59 -34.34
CA ASN A 2 14.32 3.02 -33.75
C ASN A 2 14.42 3.05 -32.22
N CYS A 3 14.28 4.24 -31.65
CA CYS A 3 14.20 4.44 -30.20
C CYS A 3 12.74 4.26 -29.78
N VAL A 4 12.33 3.01 -29.52
CA VAL A 4 11.02 2.73 -28.94
C VAL A 4 11.11 3.02 -27.45
N LYS A 5 10.79 4.26 -27.08
CA LYS A 5 10.44 4.63 -25.71
C LYS A 5 9.08 3.98 -25.37
N SER A 6 9.10 2.72 -24.96
CA SER A 6 7.95 2.12 -24.28
C SER A 6 7.95 2.59 -22.83
N VAL A 7 7.41 3.80 -22.61
CA VAL A 7 6.93 4.21 -21.29
C VAL A 7 5.68 3.37 -21.04
N ILE A 8 5.86 2.22 -20.39
CA ILE A 8 4.75 1.40 -19.88
C ILE A 8 4.19 2.15 -18.67
N SER A 9 3.39 3.17 -18.96
CA SER A 9 2.46 3.80 -18.04
C SER A 9 1.32 2.81 -17.82
N VAL A 10 1.47 1.96 -16.80
CA VAL A 10 0.39 1.08 -16.31
C VAL A 10 0.08 1.51 -14.88
N ILE A 11 -0.53 2.69 -14.78
CA ILE A 11 -1.41 3.02 -13.66
C ILE A 11 -2.64 3.65 -14.28
N PRO A 12 -3.63 2.83 -14.65
CA PRO A 12 -4.96 3.18 -14.16
C PRO A 12 -5.80 1.93 -13.81
N LEU A 13 -6.76 2.14 -12.90
CA LEU A 13 -7.80 1.21 -12.40
C LEU A 13 -7.45 0.39 -11.15
N ILE A 14 -7.55 1.02 -9.97
CA ILE A 14 -8.04 0.33 -8.76
C ILE A 14 -9.02 1.27 -8.04
N LEU A 15 -10.21 1.48 -8.61
CA LEU A 15 -11.32 2.18 -7.93
C LEU A 15 -12.68 1.57 -8.31
N ILE A 16 -12.82 0.25 -8.21
CA ILE A 16 -14.14 -0.39 -8.29
C ILE A 16 -14.21 -1.61 -7.35
N GLY A 17 -14.95 -1.47 -6.25
CA GLY A 17 -15.45 -2.62 -5.48
C GLY A 17 -15.78 -2.39 -4.01
N CYS A 18 -16.87 -1.67 -3.72
CA CYS A 18 -17.49 -1.67 -2.39
C CYS A 18 -18.20 -3.01 -2.10
N SER A 19 -18.10 -3.49 -0.85
CA SER A 19 -19.14 -4.15 0.00
C SER A 19 -18.67 -5.45 0.71
N ASN A 20 -18.09 -5.34 1.91
CA ASN A 20 -18.36 -6.18 3.11
C ASN A 20 -17.37 -5.89 4.27
N PRO A 21 -17.80 -6.02 5.53
CA PRO A 21 -17.02 -5.58 6.69
C PRO A 21 -15.84 -6.49 7.10
N ASP A 22 -15.53 -7.56 6.37
CA ASP A 22 -14.40 -8.47 6.68
C ASP A 22 -13.54 -8.89 5.47
N ARG A 23 -13.73 -8.28 4.30
CA ARG A 23 -12.99 -8.69 3.09
C ARG A 23 -12.57 -7.47 2.31
N VAL A 24 -11.35 -6.98 2.52
CA VAL A 24 -10.62 -6.41 1.39
C VAL A 24 -10.37 -7.61 0.48
N ASN A 25 -11.09 -7.64 -0.63
CA ASN A 25 -11.16 -8.80 -1.50
C ASN A 25 -9.92 -8.77 -2.39
N ASP A 26 -8.75 -9.09 -1.80
CA ASP A 26 -7.52 -9.31 -2.55
C ASP A 26 -7.82 -10.34 -3.63
N LYS A 27 -7.94 -9.90 -4.88
CA LYS A 27 -8.24 -10.82 -5.99
C LYS A 27 -7.01 -11.66 -6.32
N THR A 28 -5.83 -11.14 -5.99
CA THR A 28 -4.53 -11.75 -6.23
C THR A 28 -3.59 -11.55 -5.05
N LEU A 29 -2.51 -12.34 -5.02
CA LEU A 29 -1.44 -12.19 -4.04
C LEU A 29 -0.72 -10.84 -4.20
N GLU A 30 -0.64 -10.36 -5.44
CA GLU A 30 -0.08 -9.06 -5.81
C GLU A 30 -0.91 -7.91 -5.24
N ASP A 31 -2.25 -7.99 -5.30
CA ASP A 31 -3.15 -7.01 -4.68
C ASP A 31 -2.92 -6.92 -3.17
N LYS A 32 -2.80 -8.08 -2.52
CA LYS A 32 -2.47 -8.16 -1.09
C LYS A 32 -1.15 -7.46 -0.79
N ILE A 33 -0.10 -7.77 -1.54
CA ILE A 33 1.24 -7.17 -1.37
C ILE A 33 1.16 -5.65 -1.56
N ALA A 34 0.47 -5.18 -2.61
CA ALA A 34 0.30 -3.76 -2.89
C ALA A 34 -0.44 -3.03 -1.74
N ARG A 35 -1.52 -3.62 -1.22
CA ARG A 35 -2.25 -3.08 -0.07
C ARG A 35 -1.36 -2.97 1.16
N GLU A 36 -0.64 -4.03 1.54
CA GLU A 36 0.20 -3.98 2.74
C GLU A 36 1.30 -2.90 2.60
N LEU A 37 1.90 -2.76 1.41
CA LEU A 37 2.88 -1.70 1.13
C LEU A 37 2.30 -0.29 1.30
N LEU A 38 1.09 -0.06 0.77
CA LEU A 38 0.36 1.21 0.92
C LEU A 38 -0.02 1.47 2.39
N CYS A 39 -0.52 0.47 3.11
CA CYS A 39 -0.87 0.60 4.52
C CYS A 39 0.37 0.88 5.39
N ILE A 40 1.53 0.25 5.13
CA ILE A 40 2.80 0.54 5.83
C ILE A 40 3.20 2.00 5.62
N ALA A 41 3.36 2.41 4.36
CA ALA A 41 3.86 3.74 4.02
C ALA A 41 2.92 4.86 4.53
N SER A 42 1.60 4.63 4.44
CA SER A 42 0.62 5.58 4.95
C SER A 42 0.62 5.60 6.48
N SER A 43 0.69 4.46 7.16
CA SER A 43 0.75 4.40 8.62
C SER A 43 1.98 5.12 9.16
N GLU A 44 3.14 4.94 8.54
CA GLU A 44 4.37 5.66 8.88
C GLU A 44 4.25 7.16 8.67
N ARG A 45 3.60 7.61 7.60
CA ARG A 45 3.34 9.04 7.32
C ARG A 45 2.50 9.71 8.42
N PHE A 46 1.64 8.96 9.10
CA PHE A 46 0.83 9.42 10.23
C PHE A 46 1.38 9.04 11.61
N MET A 47 2.62 8.54 11.68
CA MET A 47 3.26 8.08 12.93
C MET A 47 2.48 6.96 13.65
N LEU A 48 1.70 6.17 12.90
CA LEU A 48 0.97 4.99 13.37
C LEU A 48 1.87 3.74 13.31
N TYR A 49 2.99 3.77 14.03
CA TYR A 49 4.04 2.77 13.90
C TYR A 49 3.60 1.35 14.27
N ASP A 50 2.71 1.20 15.26
CA ASP A 50 2.17 -0.12 15.62
C ASP A 50 1.36 -0.74 14.47
N GLU A 51 0.58 0.07 13.76
CA GLU A 51 -0.18 -0.38 12.59
C GLU A 51 0.77 -0.69 11.43
N ALA A 52 1.80 0.13 11.22
CA ALA A 52 2.84 -0.15 10.22
C ALA A 52 3.55 -1.50 10.49
N GLN A 53 3.86 -1.83 11.74
CA GLN A 53 4.46 -3.11 12.11
C GLN A 53 3.53 -4.30 11.85
N LYS A 54 2.23 -4.14 12.13
CA LYS A 54 1.22 -5.16 11.84
C LYS A 54 1.15 -5.46 10.33
N HIS A 55 1.11 -4.43 9.49
CA HIS A 55 1.11 -4.60 8.03
C HIS A 55 2.44 -5.15 7.50
N LEU A 56 3.58 -4.81 8.11
CA LEU A 56 4.87 -5.40 7.76
C LEU A 56 4.88 -6.92 8.00
N LYS A 57 4.27 -7.39 9.09
CA LYS A 57 4.13 -8.83 9.36
C LYS A 57 3.28 -9.51 8.28
N HIS A 58 2.14 -8.94 7.92
CA HIS A 58 1.30 -9.49 6.84
C HIS A 58 2.03 -9.53 5.49
N LEU A 59 2.86 -8.52 5.21
CA LEU A 59 3.69 -8.45 4.01
C LEU A 59 4.78 -9.53 4.00
N GLN A 60 5.38 -9.84 5.16
CA GLN A 60 6.34 -10.94 5.30
C GLN A 60 5.68 -12.30 5.03
N ASP A 61 4.47 -12.52 5.54
CA ASP A 61 3.70 -13.73 5.26
C ASP A 61 3.35 -13.83 3.76
N ALA A 62 2.95 -12.72 3.14
CA ALA A 62 2.66 -12.65 1.71
C ALA A 62 3.91 -12.88 0.84
N ARG A 63 5.09 -12.43 1.27
CA ARG A 63 6.36 -12.71 0.58
C ARG A 63 6.66 -14.20 0.54
N SER A 64 6.50 -14.91 1.65
CA SER A 64 6.74 -16.35 1.70
C SER A 64 5.83 -17.08 0.69
N HIS A 65 4.55 -16.72 0.67
CA HIS A 65 3.60 -17.25 -0.31
C HIS A 65 3.98 -16.87 -1.76
N TYR A 66 4.51 -15.66 -1.98
CA TYR A 66 4.93 -15.21 -3.31
C TYR A 66 6.09 -16.03 -3.83
N TRP A 67 7.04 -16.39 -2.97
CA TRP A 67 8.13 -17.31 -3.30
C TRP A 67 7.59 -18.67 -3.69
N ASP A 68 6.68 -19.24 -2.90
CA ASP A 68 6.13 -20.58 -3.14
C ASP A 68 5.39 -20.67 -4.48
N VAL A 69 4.68 -19.60 -4.87
CA VAL A 69 3.89 -19.54 -6.12
C VAL A 69 4.77 -19.20 -7.34
N ASN A 70 5.70 -18.25 -7.20
CA ASN A 70 6.40 -17.66 -8.35
C ASN A 70 7.86 -18.09 -8.48
N GLY A 71 8.44 -18.74 -7.46
CA GLY A 71 9.87 -19.08 -7.39
C GLY A 71 10.79 -17.86 -7.40
N LYS A 72 10.28 -16.69 -6.99
CA LYS A 72 11.00 -15.41 -7.05
C LYS A 72 11.00 -14.73 -5.69
N GLU A 73 12.15 -14.17 -5.34
CA GLU A 73 12.27 -13.38 -4.12
C GLU A 73 11.66 -11.99 -4.32
N LEU A 74 10.90 -11.56 -3.31
CA LEU A 74 10.38 -10.19 -3.23
C LEU A 74 11.26 -9.39 -2.26
N ASP A 75 12.04 -8.44 -2.79
CA ASP A 75 12.82 -7.51 -1.97
C ASP A 75 11.88 -6.50 -1.29
N LEU A 76 11.49 -6.82 -0.06
CA LEU A 76 10.59 -5.99 0.74
C LEU A 76 11.17 -4.61 1.03
N LYS A 77 12.48 -4.48 1.19
CA LYS A 77 13.11 -3.21 1.54
C LYS A 77 12.95 -2.21 0.40
N VAL A 78 13.22 -2.66 -0.84
CA VAL A 78 13.04 -1.82 -2.04
C VAL A 78 11.56 -1.49 -2.23
N ARG A 79 10.66 -2.47 -2.07
CA ARG A 79 9.21 -2.25 -2.25
C ARG A 79 8.63 -1.26 -1.25
N VAL A 80 9.01 -1.36 0.03
CA VAL A 80 8.58 -0.43 1.08
C VAL A 80 9.14 0.97 0.82
N LEU A 81 10.40 1.09 0.37
CA LEU A 81 10.98 2.38 0.01
C LEU A 81 10.18 3.06 -1.12
N LEU A 82 9.86 2.34 -2.19
CA LEU A 82 9.05 2.86 -3.29
C LEU A 82 7.65 3.28 -2.83
N ALA A 83 7.02 2.52 -1.94
CA ALA A 83 5.72 2.87 -1.37
C ALA A 83 5.80 4.17 -0.54
N ARG A 84 6.86 4.35 0.25
CA ARG A 84 7.11 5.59 1.00
C ARG A 84 7.28 6.79 0.08
N GLU A 85 8.08 6.65 -0.98
CA GLU A 85 8.27 7.69 -1.98
C GLU A 85 6.93 8.08 -2.64
N HIS A 86 6.12 7.09 -3.04
CA HIS A 86 4.81 7.33 -3.63
C HIS A 86 3.84 8.02 -2.67
N ILE A 87 3.76 7.55 -1.42
CA ILE A 87 2.91 8.17 -0.41
C ILE A 87 3.43 9.57 -0.05
N SER A 88 4.73 9.87 -0.14
CA SER A 88 5.30 11.18 0.19
C SER A 88 4.76 12.33 -0.67
N ILE A 89 4.50 12.06 -1.96
CA ILE A 89 4.01 13.05 -2.93
C ILE A 89 2.49 13.21 -2.94
N ILE A 90 1.77 12.31 -2.29
CA ILE A 90 0.30 12.32 -2.20
C ILE A 90 -0.14 13.32 -1.11
N PRO A 91 -1.25 14.07 -1.28
CA PRO A 91 -1.81 14.92 -0.24
C PRO A 91 -2.12 14.14 1.04
N LYS A 92 -1.89 14.75 2.22
CA LYS A 92 -2.11 14.03 3.50
C LYS A 92 -3.56 13.54 3.62
N GLU A 93 -4.52 14.33 3.18
CA GLU A 93 -5.95 14.02 3.23
C GLU A 93 -6.28 12.75 2.44
N TYR A 94 -5.67 12.60 1.26
CA TYR A 94 -5.84 11.41 0.43
C TYR A 94 -5.18 10.18 1.05
N ALA A 95 -3.98 10.33 1.63
CA ALA A 95 -3.32 9.25 2.37
C ALA A 95 -4.12 8.82 3.61
N ALA A 96 -4.81 9.75 4.28
CA ALA A 96 -5.70 9.43 5.40
C ALA A 96 -6.95 8.68 4.94
N GLN A 97 -7.56 9.09 3.81
CA GLN A 97 -8.68 8.37 3.20
C GLN A 97 -8.28 6.94 2.84
N LEU A 98 -7.13 6.75 2.19
CA LEU A 98 -6.59 5.42 1.89
C LEU A 98 -6.48 4.54 3.13
N LEU A 99 -5.93 5.04 4.25
CA LEU A 99 -5.85 4.27 5.50
C LEU A 99 -7.22 3.92 6.09
N MET A 100 -8.17 4.85 6.01
CA MET A 100 -9.52 4.63 6.52
C MET A 100 -10.29 3.60 5.67
N GLU A 101 -10.12 3.65 4.35
CA GLU A 101 -10.80 2.78 3.39
C GLU A 101 -10.18 1.38 3.34
N GLU A 102 -8.86 1.29 3.21
CA GLU A 102 -8.14 0.03 2.99
C GLU A 102 -7.81 -0.71 4.29
N CYS A 103 -7.42 0.03 5.33
CA CYS A 103 -6.91 -0.56 6.56
C CYS A 103 -7.93 -0.49 7.73
N LYS A 104 -9.08 0.20 7.54
CA LYS A 104 -10.10 0.50 8.58
C LYS A 104 -9.51 1.16 9.83
N THR A 105 -8.35 1.77 9.70
CA THR A 105 -7.64 2.39 10.81
C THR A 105 -8.25 3.75 11.07
N LYS A 106 -8.64 4.00 12.32
CA LYS A 106 -9.03 5.35 12.75
C LYS A 106 -7.77 6.19 12.85
N VAL A 107 -7.41 6.87 11.77
CA VAL A 107 -6.39 7.92 11.81
C VAL A 107 -6.93 9.01 12.76
N PRO A 108 -6.18 9.55 13.75
CA PRO A 108 -6.73 10.54 14.69
C PRO A 108 -7.04 11.89 14.05
N LYS A 109 -8.15 12.54 14.42
CA LYS A 109 -8.61 13.83 13.83
C LYS A 109 -7.55 14.93 13.80
N LEU A 110 -6.75 14.99 14.86
CA LEU A 110 -5.64 15.95 15.02
C LEU A 110 -4.48 15.76 14.03
N SER A 111 -4.36 14.60 13.40
CA SER A 111 -3.28 14.31 12.43
C SER A 111 -3.53 14.89 11.03
N TYR A 112 -4.76 15.34 10.75
CA TYR A 112 -5.15 15.98 9.48
C TYR A 112 -5.79 17.37 9.65
N GLU A 113 -6.25 17.76 10.85
CA GLU A 113 -6.70 19.14 11.14
C GLU A 113 -5.55 20.10 11.54
N SER A 114 -4.36 19.60 11.89
CA SER A 114 -3.24 20.41 12.40
C SER A 114 -2.36 21.08 11.35
N ILE A 115 -2.67 20.95 10.05
CA ILE A 115 -1.82 21.48 8.98
C ILE A 115 -2.70 22.14 7.92
N ARG A 116 -2.96 23.43 8.12
CA ARG A 116 -3.42 24.36 7.11
C ARG A 116 -2.32 25.38 6.85
#